data_AF-A0A2G6QCX8-F1
#
_entry.id   AF-A0A2G6QCX8-F1
#
_cell.length_a   1.000
_cell.length_b   1.000
_cell.length_c   1.000
_cell.angle_alpha   90.00
_cell.angle_beta   90.00
_cell.angle_gamma   90.00
#
_symmetry.space_group_name_H-M   'P 1'
#
loop_
_entity.id
_entity.type
_entity.pdbx_description
1 polymer ?
#
loop_
_entity_poly.entity_id
_entity_poly.type
_entity_poly.pdbx_seq_one_letter_code
_entity_poly.pdbx_strand_id
1 'polypeptide(L)'
;MSVITTKGQTVEQAVEDALRQLNASKDRVDINIIDEGKRGFLGLFGNRPAVVEVVLKKDPIQECEEYLKNVIHDMGVEAEISKIVKGREVEFTISGGNIGVLIGKRGNTLNSLQYLTKLVANRNTKQYIGITLDAENYRSKRKGTLEALSYRLAKQVVSTKKRVVLEPMPSFERKIIHQALSNHQNIITTSEGKEPHRHVVISSK
;
A
#
# COMPACT_ATOMS: atom_id res chain seq x y z
N MET A 1 20.34 -7.78 -3.18
CA MET A 1 20.50 -7.04 -1.91
C MET A 1 21.98 -6.72 -1.80
N SER A 2 22.34 -5.49 -1.43
CA SER A 2 23.74 -5.14 -1.20
C SER A 2 24.09 -5.47 0.24
N VAL A 3 25.01 -6.42 0.41
CA VAL A 3 25.54 -6.83 1.71
C VAL A 3 27.03 -6.52 1.69
N ILE A 4 27.52 -5.87 2.74
CA ILE A 4 28.94 -5.61 2.92
C ILE A 4 29.36 -6.12 4.29
N THR A 5 30.50 -6.81 4.34
CA THR A 5 31.17 -7.18 5.58
C THR A 5 32.41 -6.31 5.74
N THR A 6 32.48 -5.53 6.81
CA THR A 6 33.63 -4.68 7.13
C THR A 6 34.27 -5.11 8.44
N LYS A 7 35.53 -4.71 8.59
CA LYS A 7 36.32 -4.93 9.81
C LYS A 7 36.80 -3.59 10.34
N GLY A 8 36.82 -3.44 11.67
CA GLY A 8 37.29 -2.22 12.34
C GLY A 8 37.97 -2.54 13.66
N GLN A 9 38.69 -1.57 14.27
CA GLN A 9 39.24 -1.79 15.61
C GLN A 9 38.14 -1.86 16.67
N THR A 10 36.98 -1.26 16.40
CA THR A 10 35.75 -1.37 17.18
C THR A 10 34.56 -1.65 16.25
N VAL A 11 33.43 -2.06 16.84
CA VAL A 11 32.17 -2.25 16.11
C VAL A 11 31.74 -0.94 15.45
N GLU A 12 31.88 0.21 16.13
CA GLU A 12 31.51 1.52 15.58
C GLU A 12 32.31 1.87 14.33
N GLN A 13 33.62 1.63 14.34
CA GLN A 13 34.47 1.87 13.16
C GLN A 13 34.08 0.97 12.00
N ALA A 14 33.85 -0.32 12.27
CA ALA A 14 33.42 -1.26 11.25
C ALA A 14 32.07 -0.84 10.65
N VAL A 15 31.12 -0.38 11.46
CA VAL A 15 29.81 0.14 11.02
C VAL A 15 29.97 1.40 10.18
N GLU A 16 30.79 2.37 10.60
CA GLU A 16 31.00 3.62 9.86
C GLU A 16 31.60 3.35 8.47
N ASP A 17 32.60 2.46 8.40
CA ASP A 17 33.21 2.05 7.14
C ASP A 17 32.20 1.36 6.22
N ALA A 18 31.32 0.50 6.77
CA ALA A 18 30.26 -0.14 6.00
C ALA A 18 29.24 0.87 5.46
N LEU A 19 28.79 1.82 6.28
CA LEU A 19 27.86 2.87 5.87
C LEU A 19 28.44 3.75 4.77
N ARG A 20 29.73 4.09 4.86
CA ARG A 20 30.46 4.86 3.85
C ARG A 20 30.57 4.10 2.52
N GLN A 21 30.90 2.80 2.58
CA GLN A 21 30.97 1.96 1.37
C GLN A 21 29.59 1.76 0.72
N LEU A 22 28.52 1.65 1.53
CA LEU A 22 27.14 1.54 1.04
C LEU A 22 26.53 2.87 0.59
N ASN A 23 27.21 4.00 0.84
CA ASN A 23 26.67 5.35 0.67
C ASN A 23 25.26 5.49 1.29
N ALA A 24 25.11 4.99 2.52
CA ALA A 24 23.81 4.86 3.19
C ALA A 24 23.85 5.37 4.62
N SER A 25 22.69 5.82 5.10
CA SER A 25 22.48 6.21 6.49
C SER A 25 22.08 5.02 7.36
N LYS A 26 22.30 5.13 8.68
CA LYS A 26 22.06 4.03 9.65
C LYS A 26 20.62 3.53 9.68
N ASP A 27 19.64 4.38 9.36
CA ASP A 27 18.23 4.03 9.26
C ASP A 27 17.89 3.20 8.00
N ARG A 28 18.75 3.24 6.98
CA ARG A 28 18.62 2.49 5.73
C ARG A 28 19.36 1.17 5.71
N VAL A 29 19.89 0.72 6.84
CA VAL A 29 20.61 -0.56 6.91
C VAL A 29 20.13 -1.40 8.09
N ASP A 30 20.35 -2.71 8.00
CA ASP A 30 20.39 -3.61 9.15
C ASP A 30 21.84 -3.98 9.43
N ILE A 31 22.22 -3.94 10.69
CA ILE A 31 23.59 -4.18 11.15
C ILE A 31 23.58 -5.45 11.98
N ASN A 32 24.37 -6.43 11.56
CA ASN A 32 24.61 -7.68 12.26
C ASN A 32 26.05 -7.72 12.76
N ILE A 33 26.26 -7.84 14.06
CA ILE A 33 27.59 -7.92 14.65
C ILE A 33 28.02 -9.39 14.60
N ILE A 34 28.96 -9.70 13.71
CA ILE A 34 29.50 -11.06 13.55
C ILE A 34 30.51 -11.34 14.66
N ASP A 35 31.30 -10.34 15.01
CA ASP A 35 32.35 -10.43 16.01
C ASP A 35 32.59 -9.05 16.64
N GLU A 36 32.51 -8.93 17.96
CA GLU A 36 32.82 -7.67 18.66
C GLU A 36 34.32 -7.34 18.65
N GLY A 37 35.16 -8.30 18.24
CA GLY A 37 36.60 -8.19 18.35
C GLY A 37 37.08 -8.40 19.79
N LYS A 38 38.39 -8.29 20.01
CA LYS A 38 39.00 -8.28 21.35
C LYS A 38 40.19 -7.34 21.34
N ARG A 39 40.22 -6.42 22.29
CA ARG A 39 41.33 -5.47 22.49
C ARG A 39 42.17 -5.94 23.68
N GLY A 40 43.41 -6.32 23.45
CA GLY A 40 44.34 -6.72 24.51
C GLY A 40 44.77 -5.57 25.41
N PHE A 41 45.11 -5.88 26.67
CA PHE A 41 45.70 -4.91 27.60
C PHE A 41 47.07 -4.46 27.05
N LEU A 42 47.29 -3.15 26.92
CA LEU A 42 48.52 -2.53 26.38
C LEU A 42 48.95 -2.97 24.96
N GLY A 43 48.05 -3.55 24.15
CA GLY A 43 48.38 -3.95 22.77
C GLY A 43 49.30 -5.17 22.65
N LEU A 44 49.61 -5.85 23.76
CA LEU A 44 50.62 -6.91 23.83
C LEU A 44 50.04 -8.32 23.60
N PHE A 45 48.72 -8.52 23.66
CA PHE A 45 48.11 -9.84 23.48
C PHE A 45 46.79 -9.81 22.69
N GLY A 46 46.75 -10.55 21.58
CA GLY A 46 45.51 -11.01 20.93
C GLY A 46 44.56 -9.91 20.47
N ASN A 47 45.03 -8.98 19.65
CA ASN A 47 44.14 -8.01 19.00
C ASN A 47 43.36 -8.68 17.87
N ARG A 48 42.03 -8.71 17.98
CA ARG A 48 41.14 -9.22 16.93
C ARG A 48 40.17 -8.11 16.53
N PRO A 49 40.10 -7.74 15.24
CA PRO A 49 39.20 -6.69 14.80
C PRO A 49 37.75 -7.10 15.01
N ALA A 50 36.89 -6.10 15.26
CA ALA A 50 35.46 -6.28 15.17
C ALA A 50 35.07 -6.54 13.71
N VAL A 51 34.05 -7.38 13.50
CA VAL A 51 33.51 -7.73 12.18
C VAL A 51 32.00 -7.49 12.22
N VAL A 52 31.51 -6.70 11.27
CA VAL A 52 30.08 -6.45 11.11
C VAL A 52 29.66 -6.77 9.69
N GLU A 53 28.44 -7.26 9.55
CA GLU A 53 27.74 -7.40 8.28
C GLU A 53 26.63 -6.35 8.24
N VAL A 54 26.62 -5.53 7.19
CA VAL A 54 25.64 -4.46 7.00
C VAL A 54 24.86 -4.72 5.72
N VAL A 55 23.54 -4.78 5.86
CA VAL A 55 22.60 -5.06 4.77
C VAL A 55 21.84 -3.79 4.44
N LEU A 56 21.91 -3.33 3.19
CA LEU A 56 21.13 -2.18 2.74
C LEU A 56 19.66 -2.55 2.63
N LYS A 57 18.80 -1.82 3.36
CA LYS A 57 17.35 -1.90 3.22
C LYS A 57 16.96 -1.39 1.84
N LYS A 58 16.13 -2.17 1.16
CA LYS A 58 15.49 -1.69 -0.07
C LYS A 58 14.63 -0.47 0.25
N ASP A 59 14.56 0.46 -0.70
CA ASP A 59 13.62 1.58 -0.62
C ASP A 59 12.18 1.02 -0.74
N PRO A 60 11.33 1.17 0.30
CA PRO A 60 9.99 0.61 0.26
C PRO A 60 9.14 1.12 -0.92
N ILE A 61 9.37 2.35 -1.36
CA ILE A 61 8.64 2.93 -2.51
C ILE A 61 9.10 2.26 -3.81
N GLN A 62 10.40 2.03 -3.94
CA GLN A 62 10.96 1.29 -5.07
C GLN A 62 10.47 -0.16 -5.08
N GLU A 63 10.39 -0.83 -3.93
CA GLU A 63 9.84 -2.18 -3.82
C GLU A 63 8.38 -2.24 -4.28
N CYS A 64 7.58 -1.22 -3.97
CA CYS A 64 6.20 -1.12 -4.43
C CYS A 64 6.11 -1.00 -5.96
N GLU A 65 6.98 -0.19 -6.55
CA GLU A 65 7.01 -0.01 -8.00
C GLU A 65 7.45 -1.29 -8.72
N GLU A 66 8.51 -1.95 -8.23
CA GLU A 66 8.96 -3.25 -8.74
C GLU A 66 7.86 -4.32 -8.60
N TYR A 67 7.21 -4.37 -7.43
CA TYR A 67 6.10 -5.28 -7.18
C TYR A 67 4.95 -5.06 -8.17
N LEU A 68 4.49 -3.82 -8.33
CA LEU A 68 3.40 -3.50 -9.25
C LEU A 68 3.78 -3.84 -10.70
N LYS A 69 4.99 -3.47 -11.15
CA LYS A 69 5.47 -3.80 -12.51
C LYS A 69 5.44 -5.30 -12.77
N ASN A 70 5.98 -6.10 -11.85
CA ASN A 70 6.03 -7.55 -11.99
C ASN A 70 4.62 -8.16 -12.03
N VAL A 71 3.73 -7.79 -11.09
CA VAL A 71 2.37 -8.34 -11.05
C VAL A 71 1.56 -7.94 -12.29
N ILE A 72 1.67 -6.69 -12.73
CA ILE A 72 0.97 -6.20 -13.93
C ILE A 72 1.47 -6.94 -15.18
N HIS A 73 2.78 -7.14 -15.29
CA HIS A 73 3.39 -7.92 -16.36
C HIS A 73 2.92 -9.38 -16.34
N ASP A 74 2.94 -10.04 -15.19
CA ASP A 74 2.50 -11.44 -15.02
C ASP A 74 1.00 -11.61 -15.32
N MET A 75 0.20 -10.55 -15.17
CA MET A 75 -1.20 -10.49 -15.58
C MET A 75 -1.40 -10.28 -17.10
N GLY A 76 -0.32 -10.13 -17.87
CA GLY A 76 -0.34 -9.92 -19.32
C GLY A 76 -0.84 -8.53 -19.71
N VAL A 77 -0.65 -7.52 -18.87
CA VAL A 77 -1.08 -6.14 -19.11
C VAL A 77 0.14 -5.26 -19.34
N GLU A 78 0.16 -4.55 -20.48
CA GLU A 78 1.15 -3.51 -20.75
C GLU A 78 0.66 -2.18 -20.21
N ALA A 79 1.25 -1.73 -19.10
CA ALA A 79 0.89 -0.46 -18.48
C ALA A 79 2.11 0.29 -17.94
N GLU A 80 1.99 1.61 -17.95
CA GLU A 80 2.91 2.54 -17.33
C GLU A 80 2.44 2.86 -15.92
N ILE A 81 3.41 3.02 -15.01
CA ILE A 81 3.17 3.38 -13.62
C ILE A 81 3.85 4.72 -13.35
N SER A 82 3.06 5.71 -12.96
CA SER A 82 3.55 6.97 -12.44
C SER A 82 3.32 7.04 -10.93
N LYS A 83 4.12 7.85 -10.23
CA LYS A 83 4.01 8.01 -8.77
C LYS A 83 4.13 9.47 -8.34
N ILE A 84 3.38 9.83 -7.31
CA ILE A 84 3.48 11.10 -6.62
C ILE A 84 3.75 10.80 -5.14
N VAL A 85 4.84 11.37 -4.61
CA VAL A 85 5.24 11.20 -3.22
C VAL A 85 4.97 12.51 -2.46
N LYS A 86 4.14 12.44 -1.42
CA LYS A 86 3.80 13.57 -0.54
C LYS A 86 4.08 13.19 0.91
N GLY A 87 5.30 13.46 1.36
CA GLY A 87 5.74 13.02 2.68
C GLY A 87 5.75 11.49 2.77
N ARG A 88 4.82 10.92 3.57
CA ARG A 88 4.67 9.47 3.76
C ARG A 88 3.48 8.86 3.01
N GLU A 89 2.81 9.66 2.20
CA GLU A 89 1.74 9.22 1.31
C GLU A 89 2.29 9.08 -0.10
N VAL A 90 2.05 7.92 -0.72
CA VAL A 90 2.45 7.61 -2.09
C VAL A 90 1.20 7.26 -2.88
N GLU A 91 1.01 7.99 -3.97
CA GLU A 91 -0.04 7.74 -4.94
C GLU A 91 0.59 7.16 -6.20
N PHE A 92 0.16 5.95 -6.57
CA PHE A 92 0.52 5.30 -7.82
C PHE A 92 -0.65 5.40 -8.80
N THR A 93 -0.35 5.80 -10.03
CA THR A 93 -1.33 5.86 -11.12
C THR A 93 -0.87 4.95 -12.23
N ILE A 94 -1.71 3.98 -12.56
CA ILE A 94 -1.50 3.04 -13.66
C ILE A 94 -2.29 3.53 -14.88
N SER A 95 -1.62 3.59 -16.03
CA SER A 95 -2.20 4.00 -17.31
C SER A 95 -1.71 3.08 -18.42
N GLY A 96 -2.54 2.75 -19.41
CA GLY A 96 -2.08 1.93 -20.54
C GLY A 96 -3.15 1.06 -21.17
N GLY A 97 -2.70 0.15 -22.04
CA GLY A 97 -3.58 -0.76 -22.76
C GLY A 97 -4.22 -1.79 -21.82
N ASN A 98 -5.48 -2.12 -22.07
CA ASN A 98 -6.19 -3.19 -21.35
C ASN A 98 -6.27 -3.02 -19.81
N ILE A 99 -6.28 -1.76 -19.33
CA ILE A 99 -6.35 -1.42 -17.90
C ILE A 99 -7.59 -2.01 -17.19
N GLY A 100 -8.65 -2.32 -17.95
CA GLY A 100 -9.88 -2.92 -17.43
C GLY A 100 -9.65 -4.20 -16.62
N VAL A 101 -8.62 -4.98 -16.96
CA VAL A 101 -8.22 -6.19 -16.22
C VAL A 101 -7.72 -5.81 -14.81
N LEU A 102 -6.92 -4.76 -14.70
CA LEU A 102 -6.36 -4.27 -13.43
C LEU A 102 -7.41 -3.57 -12.56
N ILE A 103 -8.46 -3.00 -13.17
CA ILE A 103 -9.62 -2.50 -12.44
C ILE A 103 -10.43 -3.68 -11.88
N GLY A 104 -10.74 -4.65 -12.73
CA GLY A 104 -11.58 -5.80 -12.40
C GLY A 104 -13.04 -5.41 -12.14
N LYS A 105 -13.86 -6.40 -11.79
CA LYS A 105 -15.30 -6.17 -11.52
C LYS A 105 -15.46 -5.18 -10.37
N ARG A 106 -16.04 -4.02 -10.67
CA ARG A 106 -16.31 -2.95 -9.69
C ARG A 106 -15.06 -2.47 -8.92
N GLY A 107 -13.87 -2.62 -9.48
CA GLY A 107 -12.62 -2.15 -8.84
C GLY A 107 -11.99 -3.15 -7.87
N ASN A 108 -12.50 -4.39 -7.78
CA ASN A 108 -12.01 -5.39 -6.83
C ASN A 108 -10.52 -5.72 -7.05
N THR A 109 -10.08 -5.83 -8.30
CA THR A 109 -8.67 -6.09 -8.62
C THR A 109 -7.80 -4.91 -8.20
N LEU A 110 -8.20 -3.68 -8.54
CA LEU A 110 -7.49 -2.47 -8.15
C LEU A 110 -7.36 -2.33 -6.62
N ASN A 111 -8.43 -2.65 -5.89
CA ASN A 111 -8.42 -2.64 -4.43
C ASN A 111 -7.49 -3.71 -3.85
N SER A 112 -7.45 -4.89 -4.46
CA SER A 112 -6.57 -5.99 -4.05
C SER A 112 -5.10 -5.64 -4.30
N LEU A 113 -4.79 -5.09 -5.49
CA LEU A 113 -3.45 -4.60 -5.82
C LEU A 113 -3.01 -3.51 -4.83
N GLN A 114 -3.86 -2.52 -4.55
CA GLN A 114 -3.55 -1.49 -3.55
C GLN A 114 -3.22 -2.09 -2.18
N TYR A 115 -4.02 -3.06 -1.73
CA TYR A 115 -3.82 -3.72 -0.44
C TYR A 115 -2.49 -4.45 -0.39
N LEU A 116 -2.17 -5.23 -1.42
CA LEU A 116 -0.91 -5.96 -1.48
C LEU A 116 0.30 -5.03 -1.56
N THR A 117 0.24 -3.98 -2.39
CA THR A 117 1.29 -2.96 -2.46
C THR A 117 1.47 -2.26 -1.12
N LYS A 118 0.39 -1.99 -0.39
CA LYS A 118 0.47 -1.45 0.97
C LYS A 118 1.20 -2.39 1.93
N LEU A 119 0.99 -3.71 1.83
CA LEU A 119 1.73 -4.70 2.62
C LEU A 119 3.22 -4.73 2.25
N VAL A 120 3.54 -4.60 0.96
CA VAL A 120 4.93 -4.49 0.49
C VAL A 120 5.61 -3.25 1.08
N ALA A 121 4.98 -2.07 0.96
CA ALA A 121 5.51 -0.81 1.48
C ALA A 121 5.81 -0.85 2.98
N ASN A 122 4.97 -1.58 3.73
CA ASN A 122 4.98 -1.56 5.19
C ASN A 122 5.67 -2.77 5.83
N ARG A 123 6.27 -3.67 5.04
CA ARG A 123 6.88 -4.91 5.56
C ARG A 123 8.07 -4.65 6.49
N ASN A 124 8.96 -3.74 6.09
CA ASN A 124 10.27 -3.54 6.73
C ASN A 124 10.54 -2.09 7.14
N THR A 125 9.48 -1.29 7.33
CA THR A 125 9.58 0.13 7.74
C THR A 125 9.05 0.32 9.15
N LYS A 126 9.75 1.12 9.96
CA LYS A 126 9.32 1.50 11.31
C LYS A 126 8.18 2.52 11.31
N GLN A 127 8.06 3.27 10.22
CA GLN A 127 7.02 4.28 10.07
C GLN A 127 6.05 3.83 8.98
N TYR A 128 4.77 4.11 9.18
CA TYR A 128 3.73 3.72 8.24
C TYR A 128 3.80 4.53 6.94
N ILE A 129 3.70 3.89 5.78
CA ILE A 129 3.61 4.52 4.46
C ILE A 129 2.19 4.31 3.94
N GLY A 130 1.48 5.41 3.68
CA GLY A 130 0.18 5.37 3.03
C GLY A 130 0.33 5.12 1.54
N ILE A 131 -0.39 4.13 1.02
CA ILE A 131 -0.38 3.74 -0.39
C ILE A 131 -1.79 3.89 -0.95
N THR A 132 -1.91 4.69 -2.02
CA THR A 132 -3.10 4.76 -2.86
C THR A 132 -2.75 4.33 -4.28
N LEU A 133 -3.63 3.55 -4.89
CA LEU A 133 -3.48 3.07 -6.26
C LEU A 133 -4.72 3.43 -7.06
N ASP A 134 -4.53 4.10 -8.20
CA ASP A 134 -5.59 4.38 -9.16
C ASP A 134 -5.23 3.89 -10.56
N ALA A 135 -6.26 3.70 -11.37
CA ALA A 135 -6.16 3.27 -12.76
C ALA A 135 -7.03 4.19 -13.62
N GLU A 136 -6.43 5.02 -14.47
CA GLU A 136 -7.13 5.95 -15.38
C GLU A 136 -8.32 6.74 -14.77
N ASN A 137 -8.13 7.32 -13.59
CA ASN A 137 -9.16 8.05 -12.84
C ASN A 137 -10.41 7.20 -12.51
N TYR A 138 -10.27 5.87 -12.45
CA TYR A 138 -11.37 4.95 -12.18
C TYR A 138 -12.06 5.27 -10.87
N ARG A 139 -11.31 5.57 -9.79
CA ARG A 139 -11.90 5.85 -8.47
C ARG A 139 -12.89 7.03 -8.52
N SER A 140 -12.52 8.11 -9.21
CA SER A 140 -13.39 9.28 -9.37
C SER A 140 -14.63 8.96 -10.21
N LYS A 141 -14.45 8.31 -11.36
CA LYS A 141 -15.55 7.85 -12.24
C LYS A 141 -16.52 6.92 -11.50
N ARG A 142 -15.98 5.99 -10.71
CA ARG A 142 -16.74 5.02 -9.91
C ARG A 142 -17.56 5.70 -8.83
N LYS A 143 -16.98 6.69 -8.13
CA LYS A 143 -17.71 7.50 -7.15
C LYS A 143 -18.94 8.17 -7.78
N GLY A 144 -18.76 8.89 -8.89
CA GLY A 144 -19.88 9.54 -9.58
C GLY A 144 -20.95 8.55 -10.05
N THR A 145 -20.54 7.36 -10.50
CA THR A 145 -21.47 6.28 -10.88
C THR A 145 -22.29 5.78 -9.69
N LEU A 146 -21.67 5.61 -8.52
CA LEU A 146 -22.36 5.18 -7.29
C LEU A 146 -23.33 6.23 -6.76
N GLU A 147 -22.96 7.51 -6.82
CA GLU A 147 -23.84 8.62 -6.46
C GLU A 147 -25.06 8.66 -7.38
N ALA A 148 -24.86 8.62 -8.70
CA ALA A 148 -25.96 8.57 -9.67
C ALA A 148 -26.87 7.35 -9.46
N LEU A 149 -26.27 6.18 -9.21
CA LEU A 149 -27.01 4.95 -8.88
C LEU A 149 -27.87 5.15 -7.62
N SER A 150 -27.32 5.74 -6.57
CA SER A 150 -28.03 5.92 -5.30
C SER A 150 -29.28 6.80 -5.47
N TYR A 151 -29.20 7.91 -6.22
CA TYR A 151 -30.35 8.77 -6.46
C TYR A 151 -31.42 8.09 -7.32
N ARG A 152 -31.01 7.30 -8.32
CA ARG A 152 -31.94 6.51 -9.13
C ARG A 152 -32.70 5.49 -8.29
N LEU A 153 -32.00 4.75 -7.44
CA LEU A 153 -32.61 3.75 -6.56
C LEU A 153 -33.49 4.40 -5.49
N ALA A 154 -33.09 5.55 -4.94
CA ALA A 154 -33.92 6.31 -4.02
C ALA A 154 -35.28 6.69 -4.64
N LYS A 155 -35.30 7.19 -5.89
CA LYS A 155 -36.55 7.49 -6.61
C LYS A 155 -37.44 6.25 -6.75
N GLN A 156 -36.86 5.11 -7.11
CA GLN A 156 -37.57 3.84 -7.23
C GLN A 156 -38.16 3.38 -5.88
N VAL A 157 -37.41 3.51 -4.78
CA VAL A 157 -37.89 3.15 -3.45
C VAL A 157 -39.03 4.07 -3.02
N VAL A 158 -38.95 5.38 -3.28
CA VAL A 158 -40.02 6.33 -2.96
C VAL A 158 -41.31 6.00 -3.71
N SER A 159 -41.22 5.66 -5.00
CA SER A 159 -42.40 5.37 -5.83
C SER A 159 -43.02 4.01 -5.53
N THR A 160 -42.19 2.98 -5.34
CA THR A 160 -42.67 1.59 -5.18
C THR A 160 -42.93 1.19 -3.73
N LYS A 161 -42.38 1.95 -2.76
CA LYS A 161 -42.34 1.60 -1.33
C LYS A 161 -41.64 0.28 -1.01
N LYS A 162 -40.97 -0.33 -1.99
CA LYS A 162 -40.20 -1.57 -1.83
C LYS A 162 -38.73 -1.22 -1.57
N ARG A 163 -38.12 -1.89 -0.58
CA ARG A 163 -36.68 -1.75 -0.32
C ARG A 163 -35.86 -2.30 -1.49
N VAL A 164 -34.69 -1.71 -1.71
CA VAL A 164 -33.69 -2.18 -2.69
C VAL A 164 -32.44 -2.62 -1.97
N VAL A 165 -31.99 -3.83 -2.29
CA VAL A 165 -30.75 -4.42 -1.78
C VAL A 165 -29.70 -4.34 -2.87
N LEU A 166 -28.54 -3.74 -2.57
CA LEU A 166 -27.43 -3.64 -3.51
C LEU A 166 -26.51 -4.85 -3.42
N GLU A 167 -25.67 -5.04 -4.44
CA GLU A 167 -24.59 -6.02 -4.38
C GLU A 167 -23.57 -5.67 -3.28
N PRO A 168 -22.86 -6.66 -2.71
CA PRO A 168 -21.76 -6.41 -1.78
C PRO A 168 -20.69 -5.51 -2.38
N MET A 169 -20.19 -4.58 -1.57
CA MET A 169 -19.18 -3.60 -1.96
C MET A 169 -18.33 -3.19 -0.75
N PRO A 170 -17.06 -2.76 -0.93
CA PRO A 170 -16.21 -2.35 0.18
C PRO A 170 -16.77 -1.20 1.00
N SER A 171 -16.31 -1.07 2.25
CA SER A 171 -16.77 -0.05 3.21
C SER A 171 -16.79 1.37 2.65
N PHE A 172 -15.78 1.76 1.86
CA PHE A 172 -15.71 3.09 1.27
C PHE A 172 -16.77 3.34 0.19
N GLU A 173 -17.13 2.33 -0.62
CA GLU A 173 -18.22 2.44 -1.60
C GLU A 173 -19.58 2.57 -0.89
N ARG A 174 -19.79 1.78 0.18
CA ARG A 174 -21.00 1.89 1.01
C ARG A 174 -21.13 3.30 1.59
N LYS A 175 -20.02 3.87 2.09
CA LYS A 175 -19.97 5.23 2.63
C LYS A 175 -20.39 6.28 1.60
N ILE A 176 -19.97 6.14 0.34
CA ILE A 176 -20.38 7.06 -0.75
C ILE A 176 -21.91 7.07 -0.89
N ILE A 177 -22.54 5.90 -0.90
CA ILE A 177 -24.00 5.77 -1.03
C ILE A 177 -24.72 6.36 0.20
N HIS A 178 -24.25 6.04 1.40
CA HIS A 178 -24.80 6.59 2.64
C HIS A 178 -24.72 8.12 2.66
N GLN A 179 -23.59 8.69 2.24
CA GLN A 179 -23.40 10.14 2.16
C GLN A 179 -24.27 10.78 1.08
N ALA A 180 -24.39 10.17 -0.09
CA ALA A 180 -25.23 10.69 -1.17
C ALA A 180 -26.71 10.79 -0.77
N LEU A 181 -27.18 9.88 0.09
CA LEU A 181 -28.59 9.82 0.52
C LEU A 181 -28.84 10.33 1.95
N SER A 182 -27.83 10.83 2.66
CA SER A 182 -27.96 11.20 4.09
C SER A 182 -29.01 12.28 4.33
N ASN A 183 -29.12 13.23 3.39
CA ASN A 183 -30.03 14.38 3.49
C ASN A 183 -31.39 14.13 2.81
N HIS A 184 -31.62 12.92 2.30
CA HIS A 184 -32.86 12.61 1.61
C HIS A 184 -34.03 12.45 2.60
N GLN A 185 -35.08 13.25 2.44
CA GLN A 185 -36.16 13.32 3.44
C GLN A 185 -36.90 11.99 3.65
N ASN A 186 -37.12 11.23 2.58
CA ASN A 186 -37.98 10.03 2.59
C ASN A 186 -37.23 8.69 2.54
N ILE A 187 -35.90 8.70 2.66
CA ILE A 187 -35.07 7.50 2.48
C ILE A 187 -34.16 7.30 3.68
N ILE A 188 -33.99 6.05 4.07
CA ILE A 188 -32.96 5.59 5.01
C ILE A 188 -32.07 4.55 4.31
N THR A 189 -30.81 4.51 4.73
CA THR A 189 -29.83 3.56 4.22
C THR A 189 -29.18 2.81 5.37
N THR A 190 -29.10 1.48 5.25
CA THR A 190 -28.45 0.60 6.23
C THR A 190 -27.38 -0.26 5.55
N SER A 191 -26.34 -0.67 6.28
CA SER A 191 -25.31 -1.58 5.79
C SER A 191 -25.47 -2.94 6.47
N GLU A 192 -25.99 -3.93 5.75
CA GLU A 192 -26.37 -5.26 6.24
C GLU A 192 -25.38 -6.36 5.78
N GLY A 193 -25.30 -7.46 6.53
CA GLY A 193 -24.38 -8.58 6.27
C GLY A 193 -23.01 -8.44 6.91
N LYS A 194 -22.14 -9.44 6.66
CA LYS A 194 -20.73 -9.48 7.13
C LYS A 194 -19.79 -9.41 5.94
N GLU A 195 -18.62 -8.79 6.12
CA GLU A 195 -17.59 -8.72 5.07
C GLU A 195 -17.16 -10.15 4.65
N PRO A 196 -16.98 -10.47 3.35
CA PRO A 196 -17.04 -9.60 2.17
C PRO A 196 -18.43 -9.43 1.53
N HIS A 197 -19.48 -10.00 2.13
CA HIS A 197 -20.86 -9.97 1.61
C HIS A 197 -21.70 -8.80 2.13
N ARG A 198 -21.07 -7.84 2.82
CA ARG A 198 -21.74 -6.69 3.40
C ARG A 198 -22.11 -5.68 2.32
N HIS A 199 -23.36 -5.22 2.35
CA HIS A 199 -23.98 -4.44 1.28
C HIS A 199 -24.88 -3.33 1.83
N VAL A 200 -25.28 -2.38 0.97
CA VAL A 200 -26.21 -1.31 1.33
C VAL A 200 -27.65 -1.74 1.01
N VAL A 201 -28.56 -1.46 1.94
CA VAL A 201 -30.00 -1.53 1.72
C VAL A 201 -30.56 -0.11 1.75
N ILE A 202 -31.39 0.21 0.76
CA ILE A 202 -32.09 1.49 0.65
C ILE A 202 -33.57 1.22 0.86
N SER A 203 -34.18 1.88 1.84
CA SER A 203 -35.62 1.75 2.15
C SER A 203 -36.26 3.11 2.39
N SER A 204 -37.59 3.17 2.32
CA SER A 204 -38.32 4.32 2.81
C SER A 204 -38.12 4.46 4.32
N LYS A 205 -38.17 5.70 4.81
CA LYS A 205 -38.29 5.97 6.24
C LYS A 205 -39.64 5.52 6.77
#